data_AF-M0HZU2-F1
#
_entry.id   AF-M0HZU2-F1
#
_cell.length_a   1.000
_cell.length_b   1.000
_cell.length_c   1.000
_cell.angle_alpha   90.00
_cell.angle_beta   90.00
_cell.angle_gamma   90.00
#
_symmetry.space_group_name_H-M   'P 1'
#
loop_
_entity.id
_entity.type
_entity.pdbx_description
1 polymer ?
#
loop_
_entity_poly.entity_id
_entity_poly.type
_entity_poly.pdbx_seq_one_letter_code
_entity_poly.pdbx_strand_id
1 'polypeptide(L)'
;MYDPGITSTSNTYDTYLDAVEQHDVPLYRTQAGDEIQMGAVTSQVLSPPEGYLANEDRNENSIVLMTQFGSTGFLFTGDAEHEAEEYLVDTYGSQLHATVLKTGHHGSGGSTTAPFLAAVQPNVAVISSAYDSQYGHPNEETLSHLAAQSIPTYWTATHGTIVFESDGQQVTVRTQRDAPTDPTQLREGTAIEPEMTGEVTARTTITTDGTVATLTPVATDGGTETETGVASASLAVADVHADASGTDTDNLNDEYIVFENTGSETLDISGWTVSDAAGRTYTFPSGTTLDAGATVNLHTGTGTDTSTDYYWGSGSAIWNNGGDTITVVDNTGAVVVEETY
;
A
#
# COMPACT_ATOMS: atom_id res chain seq x y z
N MET A 1 -23.98 -21.81 2.06
CA MET A 1 -23.00 -21.80 0.96
C MET A 1 -23.64 -21.14 -0.24
N TYR A 2 -22.94 -20.18 -0.85
CA TYR A 2 -23.34 -19.55 -2.10
C TYR A 2 -22.54 -20.21 -3.23
N ASP A 3 -23.22 -20.67 -4.26
CA ASP A 3 -22.65 -21.50 -5.32
C ASP A 3 -23.23 -21.10 -6.68
N PRO A 4 -22.44 -21.00 -7.74
CA PRO A 4 -22.95 -20.61 -9.05
C PRO A 4 -23.91 -21.64 -9.64
N GLY A 5 -23.95 -22.86 -9.12
CA GLY A 5 -24.80 -23.97 -9.58
C GLY A 5 -24.22 -24.75 -10.75
N ILE A 6 -22.92 -24.55 -11.07
CA ILE A 6 -22.22 -25.26 -12.14
C ILE A 6 -21.48 -26.46 -11.55
N THR A 7 -21.84 -27.65 -12.01
CA THR A 7 -21.25 -28.90 -11.51
C THR A 7 -19.83 -29.13 -12.05
N SER A 8 -18.99 -29.78 -11.25
CA SER A 8 -17.65 -30.23 -11.65
C SER A 8 -17.48 -31.72 -11.37
N THR A 9 -16.64 -32.41 -12.13
CA THR A 9 -16.27 -33.81 -11.90
C THR A 9 -14.97 -33.96 -11.10
N SER A 10 -14.55 -32.90 -10.39
CA SER A 10 -13.30 -32.90 -9.63
C SER A 10 -13.52 -33.46 -8.22
N ASN A 11 -12.51 -34.16 -7.69
CA ASN A 11 -12.55 -34.67 -6.31
C ASN A 11 -12.78 -33.55 -5.28
N THR A 12 -12.30 -32.34 -5.56
CA THR A 12 -12.51 -31.17 -4.70
C THR A 12 -13.98 -30.78 -4.63
N TYR A 13 -14.68 -30.82 -5.76
CA TYR A 13 -16.11 -30.52 -5.82
C TYR A 13 -16.94 -31.58 -5.10
N ASP A 14 -16.60 -32.86 -5.29
CA ASP A 14 -17.26 -33.96 -4.57
C ASP A 14 -17.06 -33.84 -3.06
N THR A 15 -15.83 -33.56 -2.61
CA THR A 15 -15.51 -33.35 -1.19
C THR A 15 -16.26 -32.14 -0.60
N TYR A 16 -16.44 -31.09 -1.40
CA TYR A 16 -17.23 -29.92 -1.02
C TYR A 16 -18.71 -30.27 -0.83
N LEU A 17 -19.32 -31.02 -1.76
CA LEU A 17 -20.72 -31.46 -1.64
C LEU A 17 -20.92 -32.40 -0.44
N ASP A 18 -20.00 -33.34 -0.23
CA ASP A 18 -20.00 -34.22 0.95
C ASP A 18 -19.95 -33.41 2.25
N ALA A 19 -19.12 -32.36 2.30
CA ALA A 19 -19.03 -31.48 3.47
C ALA A 19 -20.32 -30.66 3.68
N VAL A 20 -20.94 -30.16 2.61
CA VAL A 20 -22.23 -29.44 2.67
C VAL A 20 -23.32 -30.34 3.26
N GLU A 21 -23.40 -31.60 2.80
CA GLU A 21 -24.36 -32.57 3.33
C GLU A 21 -24.03 -32.96 4.77
N GLN A 22 -22.77 -33.29 5.06
CA GLN A 22 -22.32 -33.72 6.39
C GLN A 22 -22.59 -32.67 7.47
N HIS A 23 -22.46 -31.38 7.13
CA HIS A 23 -22.61 -30.28 8.06
C HIS A 23 -24.00 -29.60 8.00
N ASP A 24 -24.95 -30.14 7.22
CA ASP A 24 -26.31 -29.61 7.06
C ASP A 24 -26.33 -28.11 6.71
N VAL A 25 -25.46 -27.72 5.78
CA VAL A 25 -25.32 -26.32 5.37
C VAL A 25 -26.26 -26.03 4.19
N PRO A 26 -27.14 -25.01 4.27
CA PRO A 26 -27.96 -24.63 3.12
C PRO A 26 -27.09 -24.22 1.93
N LEU A 27 -27.39 -24.78 0.76
CA LEU A 27 -26.74 -24.46 -0.51
C LEU A 27 -27.66 -23.58 -1.35
N TYR A 28 -27.22 -22.36 -1.65
CA TYR A 28 -27.95 -21.38 -2.45
C TYR A 28 -27.32 -21.30 -3.84
N ARG A 29 -28.11 -21.59 -4.87
CA ARG A 29 -27.74 -21.23 -6.24
C ARG A 29 -27.77 -19.71 -6.35
N THR A 30 -26.62 -19.13 -6.67
CA THR A 30 -26.33 -17.70 -6.56
C THR A 30 -26.08 -17.13 -7.95
N GLN A 31 -26.72 -16.01 -8.26
CA GLN A 31 -26.65 -15.37 -9.57
C GLN A 31 -26.79 -13.84 -9.45
N ALA A 32 -26.52 -13.15 -10.57
CA ALA A 32 -26.63 -11.71 -10.68
C ALA A 32 -27.99 -11.20 -10.19
N GLY A 33 -27.96 -10.18 -9.32
CA GLY A 33 -29.13 -9.60 -8.68
C GLY A 33 -29.44 -10.14 -7.28
N ASP A 34 -28.80 -11.23 -6.85
CA ASP A 34 -28.86 -11.67 -5.46
C ASP A 34 -28.12 -10.68 -4.54
N GLU A 35 -28.56 -10.60 -3.27
CA GLU A 35 -27.98 -9.72 -2.26
C GLU A 35 -27.74 -10.48 -0.96
N ILE A 36 -26.58 -10.22 -0.34
CA ILE A 36 -26.17 -10.78 0.94
C ILE A 36 -25.99 -9.63 1.93
N GLN A 37 -26.90 -9.52 2.90
CA GLN A 37 -26.84 -8.50 3.94
C GLN A 37 -26.08 -9.00 5.17
N MET A 38 -25.08 -8.24 5.62
CA MET A 38 -24.27 -8.51 6.81
C MET A 38 -24.18 -7.26 7.69
N GLY A 39 -25.19 -7.05 8.54
CA GLY A 39 -25.26 -5.84 9.37
C GLY A 39 -25.38 -4.59 8.51
N ALA A 40 -24.41 -3.67 8.62
CA ALA A 40 -24.34 -2.46 7.80
C ALA A 40 -23.63 -2.67 6.44
N VAL A 41 -23.13 -3.88 6.18
CA VAL A 41 -22.47 -4.24 4.92
C VAL A 41 -23.47 -4.90 3.99
N THR A 42 -23.50 -4.46 2.74
CA THR A 42 -24.33 -5.06 1.67
C THR A 42 -23.40 -5.62 0.59
N SER A 43 -23.59 -6.88 0.22
CA SER A 43 -22.84 -7.52 -0.87
C SER A 43 -23.79 -7.92 -1.99
N GLN A 44 -23.68 -7.25 -3.13
CA GLN A 44 -24.46 -7.53 -4.32
C GLN A 44 -23.72 -8.53 -5.20
N VAL A 45 -24.44 -9.55 -5.66
CA VAL A 45 -23.94 -10.50 -6.66
C VAL A 45 -24.12 -9.89 -8.05
N LEU A 46 -23.02 -9.71 -8.78
CA LEU A 46 -23.01 -9.12 -10.12
C LEU A 46 -22.94 -10.17 -11.23
N SER A 47 -22.40 -11.36 -10.95
CA SER A 47 -22.19 -12.48 -11.88
C SER A 47 -22.28 -13.79 -11.08
N PRO A 48 -22.67 -14.94 -11.67
CA PRO A 48 -23.06 -15.15 -13.08
C PRO A 48 -24.48 -14.65 -13.41
N PRO A 49 -24.76 -14.23 -14.67
CA PRO A 49 -26.13 -13.97 -15.11
C PRO A 49 -26.96 -15.25 -15.20
N GLU A 50 -28.29 -15.09 -15.24
CA GLU A 50 -29.19 -16.19 -15.62
C GLU A 50 -28.83 -16.70 -17.03
N GLY A 51 -28.65 -18.01 -17.18
CA GLY A 51 -28.29 -18.66 -18.44
C GLY A 51 -26.78 -18.91 -18.62
N TYR A 52 -25.95 -18.38 -17.72
CA TYR A 52 -24.48 -18.52 -17.73
C TYR A 52 -23.78 -17.93 -18.96
N LEU A 53 -22.51 -17.58 -18.78
CA LEU A 53 -21.60 -17.09 -19.81
C LEU A 53 -20.79 -18.25 -20.41
N ALA A 54 -20.22 -18.01 -21.60
CA ALA A 54 -19.17 -18.84 -22.21
C ALA A 54 -19.41 -20.37 -22.17
N ASN A 55 -20.64 -20.83 -22.45
CA ASN A 55 -21.03 -22.25 -22.38
C ASN A 55 -20.81 -22.87 -20.99
N GLU A 56 -21.19 -22.15 -19.93
CA GLU A 56 -21.03 -22.59 -18.54
C GLU A 56 -19.57 -22.77 -18.11
N ASP A 57 -18.64 -22.05 -18.75
CA ASP A 57 -17.25 -22.02 -18.28
C ASP A 57 -17.22 -21.54 -16.81
N ARG A 58 -16.48 -22.25 -15.97
CA ARG A 58 -16.52 -22.03 -14.51
C ARG A 58 -15.86 -20.72 -14.10
N ASN A 59 -14.83 -20.30 -14.81
CA ASN A 59 -14.12 -19.04 -14.53
C ASN A 59 -15.02 -17.87 -14.92
N GLU A 60 -15.58 -17.93 -16.12
CA GLU A 60 -16.50 -16.90 -16.63
C GLU A 60 -17.82 -16.81 -15.87
N ASN A 61 -18.14 -17.83 -15.08
CA ASN A 61 -19.30 -17.85 -14.20
C ASN A 61 -18.91 -17.83 -12.72
N SER A 62 -17.75 -17.26 -12.41
CA SER A 62 -17.38 -16.92 -11.03
C SER A 62 -18.45 -16.05 -10.39
N ILE A 63 -18.71 -16.27 -9.09
CA ILE A 63 -19.53 -15.36 -8.30
C ILE A 63 -18.74 -14.06 -8.12
N VAL A 64 -19.21 -12.98 -8.76
CA VAL A 64 -18.62 -11.65 -8.63
C VAL A 64 -19.41 -10.86 -7.62
N LEU A 65 -18.74 -10.27 -6.63
CA LEU A 65 -19.37 -9.56 -5.51
C LEU A 65 -18.93 -8.10 -5.47
N MET A 66 -19.89 -7.18 -5.46
CA MET A 66 -19.68 -5.79 -5.05
C MET A 66 -20.12 -5.63 -3.60
N THR A 67 -19.16 -5.47 -2.69
CA THR A 67 -19.41 -5.35 -1.25
C THR A 67 -19.21 -3.92 -0.81
N GLN A 68 -20.26 -3.32 -0.27
CA GLN A 68 -20.31 -1.92 0.13
C GLN A 68 -20.46 -1.77 1.65
N PHE A 69 -19.68 -0.86 2.21
CA PHE A 69 -19.80 -0.41 3.59
C PHE A 69 -19.53 1.10 3.64
N GLY A 70 -20.53 1.88 4.08
CA GLY A 70 -20.47 3.34 4.01
C GLY A 70 -20.23 3.82 2.57
N SER A 71 -19.17 4.59 2.36
CA SER A 71 -18.71 5.06 1.03
C SER A 71 -17.66 4.15 0.40
N THR A 72 -17.14 3.14 1.11
CA THR A 72 -16.12 2.22 0.59
C THR A 72 -16.75 1.04 -0.15
N GLY A 73 -16.10 0.62 -1.24
CA GLY A 73 -16.53 -0.51 -2.07
C GLY A 73 -15.41 -1.50 -2.36
N PHE A 74 -15.73 -2.80 -2.31
CA PHE A 74 -14.82 -3.90 -2.59
C PHE A 74 -15.38 -4.76 -3.73
N LEU A 75 -14.62 -4.90 -4.81
CA LEU A 75 -15.00 -5.76 -5.93
C LEU A 75 -14.17 -7.05 -5.89
N PHE A 76 -14.85 -8.17 -5.64
CA PHE A 76 -14.28 -9.51 -5.68
C PHE A 76 -14.73 -10.22 -6.95
N THR A 77 -13.79 -10.48 -7.86
CA THR A 77 -14.12 -11.02 -9.19
C THR A 77 -14.00 -12.53 -9.30
N GLY A 78 -13.51 -13.20 -8.25
CA GLY A 78 -13.17 -14.62 -8.33
C GLY A 78 -12.14 -14.87 -9.44
N ASP A 79 -12.43 -15.84 -10.28
CA ASP A 79 -11.62 -16.20 -11.45
C ASP A 79 -12.25 -15.69 -12.76
N ALA A 80 -13.06 -14.62 -12.71
CA ALA A 80 -13.61 -13.98 -13.91
C ALA A 80 -12.51 -13.62 -14.91
N GLU A 81 -12.75 -13.93 -16.18
CA GLU A 81 -11.87 -13.67 -17.32
C GLU A 81 -12.62 -12.76 -18.32
N HIS A 82 -12.34 -12.87 -19.62
CA HIS A 82 -12.70 -11.85 -20.60
C HIS A 82 -14.22 -11.71 -20.77
N GLU A 83 -14.93 -12.82 -20.94
CA GLU A 83 -16.37 -12.82 -21.18
C GLU A 83 -17.17 -12.32 -19.96
N ALA A 84 -16.74 -12.68 -18.75
CA ALA A 84 -17.33 -12.17 -17.51
C ALA A 84 -17.06 -10.68 -17.33
N GLU A 85 -15.84 -10.21 -17.61
CA GLU A 85 -15.49 -8.80 -17.52
C GLU A 85 -16.25 -7.95 -18.54
N GLU A 86 -16.39 -8.42 -19.78
CA GLU A 86 -17.21 -7.76 -20.80
C GLU A 86 -18.67 -7.65 -20.34
N TYR A 87 -19.25 -8.75 -19.86
CA TYR A 87 -20.60 -8.76 -19.30
C TYR A 87 -20.77 -7.75 -18.15
N LEU A 88 -19.80 -7.69 -17.22
CA LEU A 88 -19.83 -6.77 -16.09
C LEU A 88 -19.81 -5.31 -16.58
N VAL A 89 -18.91 -4.98 -17.51
CA VAL A 89 -18.77 -3.62 -18.06
C VAL A 89 -20.05 -3.21 -18.77
N ASP A 90 -20.58 -4.07 -19.65
CA ASP A 90 -21.79 -3.78 -20.43
C ASP A 90 -23.03 -3.63 -19.57
N THR A 91 -23.13 -4.41 -18.49
CA THR A 91 -24.32 -4.42 -17.62
C THR A 91 -24.29 -3.31 -16.58
N TYR A 92 -23.13 -3.06 -15.95
CA TYR A 92 -23.04 -2.21 -14.76
C TYR A 92 -22.31 -0.88 -15.01
N GLY A 93 -21.36 -0.84 -15.95
CA GLY A 93 -20.60 0.36 -16.29
C GLY A 93 -19.98 1.03 -15.06
N SER A 94 -20.28 2.31 -14.83
CA SER A 94 -19.75 3.07 -13.69
C SER A 94 -20.21 2.57 -12.31
N GLN A 95 -21.21 1.69 -12.24
CA GLN A 95 -21.60 1.05 -10.97
C GLN A 95 -20.53 0.08 -10.46
N LEU A 96 -19.54 -0.27 -11.29
CA LEU A 96 -18.39 -1.09 -10.92
C LEU A 96 -17.32 -0.33 -10.11
N HIS A 97 -17.47 0.98 -9.89
CA HIS A 97 -16.50 1.75 -9.11
C HIS A 97 -16.25 1.12 -7.74
N ALA A 98 -14.98 0.87 -7.42
CA ALA A 98 -14.58 0.23 -6.17
C ALA A 98 -13.38 0.93 -5.54
N THR A 99 -13.30 0.91 -4.21
CA THR A 99 -12.09 1.33 -3.49
C THR A 99 -11.00 0.28 -3.63
N VAL A 100 -11.36 -1.00 -3.46
CA VAL A 100 -10.43 -2.14 -3.53
C VAL A 100 -10.91 -3.13 -4.59
N LEU A 101 -10.01 -3.48 -5.51
CA LEU A 101 -10.22 -4.56 -6.49
C LEU A 101 -9.39 -5.79 -6.11
N LYS A 102 -10.03 -6.94 -5.90
CA LYS A 102 -9.33 -8.22 -5.99
C LYS A 102 -9.27 -8.60 -7.47
N THR A 103 -8.07 -8.70 -8.05
CA THR A 103 -7.91 -8.99 -9.48
C THR A 103 -8.52 -10.33 -9.85
N GLY A 104 -9.02 -10.43 -11.08
CA GLY A 104 -9.50 -11.68 -11.65
C GLY A 104 -8.41 -12.74 -11.70
N HIS A 105 -8.82 -13.98 -11.48
CA HIS A 105 -8.06 -15.20 -11.76
C HIS A 105 -6.57 -15.11 -11.38
N HIS A 106 -6.31 -14.75 -10.13
CA HIS A 106 -4.95 -14.66 -9.56
C HIS A 106 -3.99 -13.68 -10.29
N GLY A 107 -4.52 -12.81 -11.15
CA GLY A 107 -3.75 -11.96 -12.07
C GLY A 107 -3.33 -12.70 -13.35
N SER A 108 -4.23 -13.46 -13.97
CA SER A 108 -3.97 -14.16 -15.24
C SER A 108 -3.96 -13.20 -16.44
N GLY A 109 -3.23 -13.55 -17.51
CA GLY A 109 -3.15 -12.77 -18.75
C GLY A 109 -4.43 -12.77 -19.61
N GLY A 110 -5.57 -13.18 -19.07
CA GLY A 110 -6.89 -13.08 -19.70
C GLY A 110 -7.92 -12.40 -18.81
N SER A 111 -7.48 -11.85 -17.68
CA SER A 111 -8.30 -11.18 -16.68
C SER A 111 -7.72 -9.82 -16.34
N THR A 112 -8.51 -9.03 -15.63
CA THR A 112 -8.24 -7.64 -15.27
C THR A 112 -7.86 -6.84 -16.52
N THR A 113 -8.73 -6.89 -17.52
CA THR A 113 -8.54 -6.27 -18.83
C THR A 113 -8.59 -4.74 -18.72
N ALA A 114 -7.96 -4.05 -19.67
CA ALA A 114 -7.95 -2.58 -19.69
C ALA A 114 -9.36 -1.94 -19.71
N PRO A 115 -10.35 -2.43 -20.49
CA PRO A 115 -11.72 -1.91 -20.44
C PRO A 115 -12.39 -2.12 -19.09
N PHE A 116 -12.17 -3.28 -18.47
CA PHE A 116 -12.70 -3.57 -17.13
C PHE A 116 -12.12 -2.63 -16.07
N LEU A 117 -10.80 -2.47 -16.03
CA LEU A 117 -10.16 -1.53 -15.10
C LEU A 117 -10.63 -0.08 -15.33
N ALA A 118 -10.85 0.32 -16.58
CA ALA A 118 -11.36 1.66 -16.90
C ALA A 118 -12.79 1.89 -16.37
N ALA A 119 -13.61 0.85 -16.23
CA ALA A 119 -14.95 0.93 -15.65
C ALA A 119 -14.93 0.86 -14.10
N VAL A 120 -14.03 0.04 -13.55
CA VAL A 120 -13.88 -0.18 -12.09
C VAL A 120 -13.17 0.99 -11.41
N GLN A 121 -12.19 1.62 -12.08
CA GLN A 121 -11.36 2.71 -11.55
C GLN A 121 -10.94 2.51 -10.08
N PRO A 122 -10.29 1.38 -9.73
CA PRO A 122 -10.01 1.08 -8.34
C PRO A 122 -8.91 1.97 -7.77
N ASN A 123 -9.00 2.31 -6.49
CA ASN A 123 -7.92 3.04 -5.80
C ASN A 123 -6.73 2.13 -5.45
N VAL A 124 -6.98 0.84 -5.25
CA VAL A 124 -5.95 -0.18 -4.99
C VAL A 124 -6.40 -1.53 -5.53
N ALA A 125 -5.42 -2.33 -5.96
CA ALA A 125 -5.64 -3.71 -6.36
C ALA A 125 -4.93 -4.69 -5.41
N VAL A 126 -5.45 -5.91 -5.32
CA VAL A 126 -4.78 -7.03 -4.67
C VAL A 126 -4.76 -8.25 -5.59
N ILE A 127 -3.59 -8.87 -5.68
CA ILE A 127 -3.34 -10.11 -6.41
C ILE A 127 -3.08 -11.22 -5.39
N SER A 128 -3.82 -12.31 -5.51
CA SER A 128 -3.60 -13.51 -4.70
C SER A 128 -3.03 -14.62 -5.58
N SER A 129 -1.73 -14.85 -5.47
CA SER A 129 -0.99 -15.92 -6.14
C SER A 129 0.34 -16.18 -5.43
N ALA A 130 0.94 -17.34 -5.69
CA ALA A 130 2.27 -17.70 -5.20
C ALA A 130 3.38 -16.99 -5.99
N TYR A 131 4.54 -16.77 -5.35
CA TYR A 131 5.69 -16.10 -5.98
C TYR A 131 6.17 -16.84 -7.23
N ASP A 132 6.23 -18.17 -7.12
CA ASP A 132 6.70 -19.13 -8.11
C ASP A 132 5.52 -19.86 -8.78
N SER A 133 4.39 -19.15 -8.98
CA SER A 133 3.21 -19.71 -9.65
C SER A 133 3.58 -20.45 -10.94
N GLN A 134 3.22 -21.73 -11.01
CA GLN A 134 3.46 -22.57 -12.20
C GLN A 134 2.72 -22.06 -13.46
N TYR A 135 1.75 -21.17 -13.28
CA TYR A 135 0.97 -20.54 -14.34
C TYR A 135 1.54 -19.16 -14.76
N GLY A 136 2.62 -18.71 -14.12
CA GLY A 136 3.25 -17.42 -14.41
C GLY A 136 2.48 -16.21 -13.84
N HIS A 137 1.66 -16.41 -12.81
CA HIS A 137 0.93 -15.33 -12.16
C HIS A 137 1.80 -14.53 -11.17
N PRO A 138 1.56 -13.22 -11.00
CA PRO A 138 0.72 -12.39 -11.88
C PRO A 138 1.33 -12.22 -13.26
N ASN A 139 0.52 -12.23 -14.30
CA ASN A 139 0.99 -12.09 -15.66
C ASN A 139 1.45 -10.64 -15.92
N GLU A 140 2.51 -10.46 -16.71
CA GLU A 140 3.04 -9.15 -17.08
C GLU A 140 2.00 -8.26 -17.77
N GLU A 141 1.07 -8.83 -18.53
CA GLU A 141 -0.03 -8.08 -19.16
C GLU A 141 -0.94 -7.43 -18.10
N THR A 142 -1.37 -8.20 -17.11
CA THR A 142 -2.18 -7.67 -15.98
C THR A 142 -1.43 -6.59 -15.22
N LEU A 143 -0.14 -6.80 -14.93
CA LEU A 143 0.70 -5.80 -14.24
C LEU A 143 0.83 -4.53 -15.08
N SER A 144 0.97 -4.65 -16.40
CA SER A 144 1.05 -3.51 -17.30
C SER A 144 -0.23 -2.68 -17.34
N HIS A 145 -1.41 -3.34 -17.29
CA HIS A 145 -2.70 -2.64 -17.24
C HIS A 145 -2.87 -1.86 -15.92
N LEU A 146 -2.47 -2.45 -14.79
CA LEU A 146 -2.50 -1.79 -13.48
C LEU A 146 -1.51 -0.61 -13.43
N ALA A 147 -0.29 -0.79 -13.95
CA ALA A 147 0.73 0.26 -14.02
C ALA A 147 0.29 1.42 -14.91
N ALA A 148 -0.34 1.14 -16.06
CA ALA A 148 -0.84 2.16 -16.98
C ALA A 148 -1.88 3.10 -16.35
N GLN A 149 -2.55 2.66 -15.28
CA GLN A 149 -3.50 3.47 -14.51
C GLN A 149 -2.94 3.92 -13.15
N SER A 150 -1.64 3.67 -12.89
CA SER A 150 -0.96 3.99 -11.62
C SER A 150 -1.69 3.44 -10.39
N ILE A 151 -2.25 2.23 -10.51
CA ILE A 151 -3.00 1.57 -9.43
C ILE A 151 -2.00 0.86 -8.50
N PRO A 152 -1.83 1.30 -7.25
CA PRO A 152 -1.02 0.56 -6.27
C PRO A 152 -1.57 -0.85 -6.12
N THR A 153 -0.68 -1.83 -6.16
CA THR A 153 -1.06 -3.24 -6.17
C THR A 153 -0.35 -3.99 -5.07
N TYR A 154 -1.12 -4.71 -4.26
CA TYR A 154 -0.60 -5.59 -3.22
C TYR A 154 -0.59 -7.03 -3.73
N TRP A 155 0.50 -7.75 -3.49
CA TRP A 155 0.64 -9.14 -3.92
C TRP A 155 0.92 -10.04 -2.72
N THR A 156 0.08 -11.05 -2.51
CA THR A 156 0.21 -11.98 -1.36
C THR A 156 1.56 -12.67 -1.31
N ALA A 157 2.22 -12.87 -2.44
CA ALA A 157 3.52 -13.55 -2.48
C ALA A 157 4.66 -12.76 -1.84
N THR A 158 4.56 -11.43 -1.77
CA THR A 158 5.62 -10.55 -1.22
C THR A 158 5.16 -9.81 0.02
N HIS A 159 3.87 -9.49 0.13
CA HIS A 159 3.27 -8.79 1.26
C HIS A 159 2.70 -9.74 2.33
N GLY A 160 2.41 -10.98 1.95
CA GLY A 160 1.95 -12.04 2.84
C GLY A 160 0.47 -11.94 3.12
N THR A 161 0.09 -12.10 4.39
CA THR A 161 -1.27 -11.76 4.81
C THR A 161 -1.50 -10.27 4.59
N ILE A 162 -2.53 -9.94 3.82
CA ILE A 162 -2.98 -8.57 3.56
C ILE A 162 -4.36 -8.41 4.16
N VAL A 163 -4.56 -7.39 4.97
CA VAL A 163 -5.85 -7.04 5.59
C VAL A 163 -6.26 -5.66 5.10
N PHE A 164 -7.42 -5.58 4.47
CA PHE A 164 -8.08 -4.31 4.17
C PHE A 164 -9.17 -4.08 5.22
N GLU A 165 -9.03 -3.04 6.02
CA GLU A 165 -9.98 -2.67 7.07
C GLU A 165 -10.71 -1.39 6.67
N SER A 166 -12.04 -1.45 6.58
CA SER A 166 -12.87 -0.29 6.27
C SER A 166 -13.65 0.19 7.50
N ASP A 167 -13.66 1.50 7.73
CA ASP A 167 -14.53 2.18 8.71
C ASP A 167 -15.80 2.78 8.06
N GLY A 168 -15.97 2.56 6.75
CA GLY A 168 -17.06 3.11 5.96
C GLY A 168 -16.77 4.47 5.33
N GLN A 169 -15.56 5.02 5.49
CA GLN A 169 -15.08 6.23 4.79
C GLN A 169 -13.71 6.03 4.14
N GLN A 170 -12.86 5.24 4.78
CA GLN A 170 -11.51 4.96 4.33
C GLN A 170 -11.18 3.48 4.54
N VAL A 171 -10.16 3.01 3.83
CA VAL A 171 -9.63 1.66 3.91
C VAL A 171 -8.18 1.71 4.39
N THR A 172 -7.90 1.15 5.56
CA THR A 172 -6.53 0.91 6.03
C THR A 172 -6.05 -0.45 5.51
N VAL A 173 -4.94 -0.44 4.78
CA VAL A 173 -4.27 -1.67 4.32
C VAL A 173 -3.18 -2.04 5.32
N ARG A 174 -3.21 -3.29 5.79
CA ARG A 174 -2.18 -3.87 6.63
C ARG A 174 -1.53 -5.04 5.92
N THR A 175 -0.22 -5.20 6.05
CA THR A 175 0.52 -6.32 5.44
C THR A 175 1.48 -6.96 6.43
N GLN A 176 1.69 -8.26 6.27
CA GLN A 176 2.65 -9.03 7.05
C GLN A 176 4.10 -8.60 6.74
N ARG A 177 4.40 -8.23 5.50
CA ARG A 177 5.69 -7.65 5.11
C ARG A 177 5.49 -6.38 4.29
N ASP A 178 6.42 -5.47 4.47
CA ASP A 178 6.58 -4.35 3.56
C ASP A 178 7.22 -4.82 2.26
N ALA A 179 6.71 -4.34 1.13
CA ALA A 179 7.15 -4.71 -0.21
C ALA A 179 6.70 -3.64 -1.23
N PRO A 180 7.29 -3.61 -2.44
CA PRO A 180 6.88 -2.67 -3.48
C PRO A 180 5.41 -2.84 -3.85
N THR A 181 4.72 -1.72 -4.06
CA THR A 181 3.32 -1.68 -4.51
C THR A 181 3.16 -1.15 -5.94
N ASP A 182 4.24 -0.69 -6.57
CA ASP A 182 4.25 -0.43 -8.02
C ASP A 182 4.08 -1.78 -8.74
N PRO A 183 3.05 -1.93 -9.61
CA PRO A 183 2.80 -3.19 -10.33
C PRO A 183 4.03 -3.71 -11.08
N THR A 184 4.90 -2.82 -11.58
CA THR A 184 6.11 -3.17 -12.32
C THR A 184 7.27 -3.63 -11.43
N GLN A 185 7.20 -3.34 -10.13
CA GLN A 185 8.24 -3.68 -9.14
C GLN A 185 7.78 -4.77 -8.15
N LEU A 186 6.56 -5.30 -8.26
CA LEU A 186 6.03 -6.29 -7.32
C LEU A 186 6.94 -7.51 -7.15
N ARG A 187 7.64 -7.90 -8.23
CA ARG A 187 8.56 -9.04 -8.27
C ARG A 187 9.92 -8.76 -7.62
N GLU A 188 10.21 -7.52 -7.26
CA GLU A 188 11.42 -7.15 -6.53
C GLU A 188 11.28 -7.40 -5.02
N GLY A 189 10.03 -7.56 -4.54
CA GLY A 189 9.74 -7.91 -3.16
C GLY A 189 10.23 -9.32 -2.79
N THR A 190 10.64 -9.50 -1.53
CA THR A 190 11.11 -10.81 -1.04
C THR A 190 9.93 -11.77 -0.90
N ALA A 191 10.02 -12.93 -1.55
CA ALA A 191 9.02 -13.98 -1.47
C ALA A 191 8.70 -14.40 -0.02
N ILE A 192 7.44 -14.70 0.22
CA ILE A 192 6.93 -15.28 1.46
C ILE A 192 6.63 -16.75 1.20
N GLU A 193 7.18 -17.59 2.08
CA GLU A 193 6.89 -19.01 2.09
C GLU A 193 5.40 -19.24 2.40
N PRO A 194 4.74 -20.22 1.76
CA PRO A 194 3.38 -20.61 2.08
C PRO A 194 3.22 -20.91 3.58
N GLU A 195 2.03 -20.64 4.13
CA GLU A 195 1.67 -20.93 5.54
C GLU A 195 2.43 -20.13 6.61
N MET A 196 3.26 -19.16 6.22
CA MET A 196 3.88 -18.23 7.16
C MET A 196 2.80 -17.36 7.81
N THR A 197 2.52 -17.62 9.08
CA THR A 197 1.67 -16.76 9.92
C THR A 197 2.52 -15.69 10.58
N GLY A 198 1.98 -14.47 10.69
CA GLY A 198 2.67 -13.34 11.31
C GLY A 198 1.71 -12.20 11.54
N GLU A 199 2.09 -11.29 12.43
CA GLU A 199 1.32 -10.07 12.65
C GLU A 199 1.28 -9.24 11.36
N VAL A 200 0.15 -8.57 11.14
CA VAL A 200 0.00 -7.61 10.05
C VAL A 200 0.15 -6.20 10.59
N THR A 201 0.80 -5.36 9.81
CA THR A 201 1.11 -4.00 10.20
C THR A 201 0.45 -3.03 9.24
N ALA A 202 -0.17 -1.97 9.76
CA ALA A 202 -0.77 -0.94 8.91
C ALA A 202 0.30 -0.26 8.05
N ARG A 203 0.03 -0.18 6.73
CA ARG A 203 0.96 0.34 5.71
C ARG A 203 0.42 1.56 4.99
N THR A 204 -0.87 1.61 4.72
CA THR A 204 -1.47 2.75 4.03
C THR A 204 -2.93 2.92 4.42
N THR A 205 -3.45 4.12 4.24
CA THR A 205 -4.87 4.45 4.30
C THR A 205 -5.29 5.02 2.96
N ILE A 206 -6.43 4.57 2.46
CA ILE A 206 -6.98 4.93 1.15
C ILE A 206 -8.37 5.49 1.38
N THR A 207 -8.60 6.72 0.97
CA THR A 207 -9.92 7.33 1.01
C THR A 207 -10.66 7.10 -0.31
N THR A 208 -11.98 7.26 -0.31
CA THR A 208 -12.81 7.00 -1.50
C THR A 208 -12.57 7.94 -2.67
N ASP A 209 -11.91 9.08 -2.45
CA ASP A 209 -11.49 9.97 -3.54
C ASP A 209 -10.15 9.57 -4.16
N GLY A 210 -9.53 8.50 -3.66
CA GLY A 210 -8.25 7.97 -4.12
C GLY A 210 -7.03 8.58 -3.44
N THR A 211 -7.20 9.43 -2.43
CA THR A 211 -6.06 9.89 -1.62
C THR A 211 -5.48 8.72 -0.83
N VAL A 212 -4.18 8.46 -1.04
CA VAL A 212 -3.41 7.40 -0.37
C VAL A 212 -2.42 8.05 0.62
N ALA A 213 -2.44 7.60 1.87
CA ALA A 213 -1.53 8.05 2.92
C ALA A 213 -0.77 6.86 3.51
N THR A 214 0.56 6.82 3.33
CA THR A 214 1.41 5.78 3.91
C THR A 214 1.42 5.89 5.43
N LEU A 215 1.28 4.74 6.10
CA LEU A 215 1.30 4.60 7.55
C LEU A 215 2.66 4.02 7.95
N THR A 216 3.34 4.69 8.88
CA THR A 216 4.54 4.16 9.51
C THR A 216 4.13 3.14 10.58
N PRO A 217 4.56 1.88 10.51
CA PRO A 217 4.37 0.89 11.57
C PRO A 217 4.77 1.41 12.96
N VAL A 218 3.85 1.41 13.92
CA VAL A 218 4.19 1.58 15.35
C VAL A 218 4.24 0.18 15.98
N ALA A 219 5.37 -0.19 16.60
CA ALA A 219 5.49 -1.46 17.31
C ALA A 219 4.57 -1.48 18.55
N THR A 220 3.69 -2.47 18.66
CA THR A 220 2.74 -2.63 19.77
C THR A 220 3.37 -3.34 20.97
N ASP A 221 3.83 -2.58 21.98
CA ASP A 221 3.88 -3.01 23.37
C ASP A 221 2.50 -2.72 24.01
N GLY A 222 1.83 -3.75 24.53
CA GLY A 222 0.46 -3.69 25.00
C GLY A 222 0.23 -2.66 26.13
N GLY A 223 -0.41 -1.54 25.77
CA GLY A 223 -0.89 -0.53 26.71
C GLY A 223 -2.24 0.05 26.26
N THR A 224 -3.18 0.08 27.21
CA THR A 224 -4.59 0.54 27.12
C THR A 224 -4.81 1.79 26.26
N GLU A 225 -5.92 1.78 25.51
CA GLU A 225 -6.42 2.88 24.68
C GLU A 225 -6.33 4.25 25.37
N THR A 226 -5.71 5.19 24.67
CA THR A 226 -5.96 6.63 24.81
C THR A 226 -5.85 7.22 23.41
N GLU A 227 -6.95 7.81 22.92
CA GLU A 227 -6.96 8.61 21.70
C GLU A 227 -5.85 9.68 21.76
N THR A 228 -4.88 9.65 20.84
CA THR A 228 -4.20 10.86 20.32
C THR A 228 -3.21 10.52 19.19
N GLY A 229 -3.34 11.25 18.07
CA GLY A 229 -2.22 11.86 17.35
C GLY A 229 -1.15 10.95 16.70
N VAL A 230 -1.25 10.83 15.38
CA VAL A 230 -0.17 10.66 14.38
C VAL A 230 1.26 10.77 14.96
N ALA A 231 1.96 9.65 15.11
CA ALA A 231 3.42 9.63 15.12
C ALA A 231 3.90 9.61 13.66
N SER A 232 3.79 10.76 13.01
CA SER A 232 4.70 11.10 11.91
C SER A 232 6.11 11.06 12.47
N ALA A 233 7.11 10.69 11.65
CA ALA A 233 8.51 10.85 12.04
C ALA A 233 8.66 12.21 12.73
N SER A 234 9.11 12.21 13.97
CA SER A 234 9.03 13.40 14.78
C SER A 234 10.04 14.46 14.36
N LEU A 235 10.87 14.22 13.35
CA LEU A 235 11.82 15.18 12.81
C LEU A 235 11.25 15.87 11.57
N ALA A 236 11.27 17.21 11.54
CA ALA A 236 10.91 18.02 10.37
C ALA A 236 12.02 19.02 10.04
N VAL A 237 12.07 19.52 8.80
CA VAL A 237 12.89 20.70 8.47
C VAL A 237 12.14 21.93 8.96
N ALA A 238 12.72 22.63 9.93
CA ALA A 238 12.14 23.85 10.49
C ALA A 238 12.58 25.10 9.73
N ASP A 239 13.81 25.09 9.20
CA ASP A 239 14.36 26.18 8.39
C ASP A 239 15.47 25.68 7.48
N VAL A 240 15.60 26.33 6.33
CA VAL A 240 16.67 26.09 5.36
C VAL A 240 17.34 27.41 5.05
N HIS A 241 18.55 27.58 5.55
CA HIS A 241 19.36 28.76 5.26
C HIS A 241 20.41 28.40 4.22
N ALA A 242 19.99 28.32 2.95
CA ALA A 242 20.88 27.97 1.83
C ALA A 242 21.68 29.17 1.27
N ASP A 243 21.25 30.41 1.49
CA ASP A 243 21.94 31.61 0.98
C ASP A 243 22.85 32.23 2.05
N ALA A 244 24.14 31.90 2.04
CA ALA A 244 25.10 32.48 2.96
C ALA A 244 25.34 33.97 2.67
N SER A 245 25.35 34.80 3.71
CA SER A 245 25.68 36.23 3.56
C SER A 245 27.14 36.41 3.13
N GLY A 246 27.34 37.01 1.94
CA GLY A 246 28.67 37.28 1.38
C GLY A 246 28.99 36.39 0.18
N THR A 247 30.19 35.79 0.14
CA THR A 247 30.54 34.77 -0.86
C THR A 247 30.55 33.43 -0.16
N ASP A 248 29.79 32.45 -0.65
CA ASP A 248 29.57 31.15 0.02
C ASP A 248 30.87 30.42 0.39
N THR A 249 31.96 30.63 -0.34
CA THR A 249 33.28 30.05 -0.06
C THR A 249 33.94 30.56 1.22
N ASP A 250 33.52 31.72 1.73
CA ASP A 250 34.12 32.39 2.90
C ASP A 250 33.24 32.24 4.16
N ASN A 251 31.99 31.77 4.04
CA ASN A 251 31.02 31.70 5.15
C ASN A 251 30.15 30.42 5.13
N LEU A 252 30.78 29.25 4.95
CA LEU A 252 30.09 27.95 4.88
C LEU A 252 29.28 27.56 6.12
N ASN A 253 29.41 28.27 7.26
CA ASN A 253 28.56 28.03 8.42
C ASN A 253 27.24 28.83 8.40
N ASP A 254 27.13 29.80 7.50
CA ASP A 254 25.90 30.53 7.19
C ASP A 254 25.07 29.80 6.12
N GLU A 255 25.47 28.58 5.78
CA GLU A 255 24.69 27.60 5.04
C GLU A 255 24.33 26.46 6.02
N TYR A 256 23.06 26.33 6.40
CA TYR A 256 22.64 25.35 7.40
C TYR A 256 21.19 24.93 7.25
N ILE A 257 20.89 23.73 7.78
CA ILE A 257 19.52 23.22 7.92
C ILE A 257 19.18 23.16 9.41
N VAL A 258 17.98 23.59 9.76
CA VAL A 258 17.44 23.43 11.11
C VAL A 258 16.44 22.28 11.08
N PHE A 259 16.67 21.28 11.92
CA PHE A 259 15.71 20.21 12.15
C PHE A 259 15.03 20.38 13.50
N GLU A 260 13.72 20.14 13.56
CA GLU A 260 12.92 20.20 14.80
C GLU A 260 12.35 18.82 15.12
N ASN A 261 12.43 18.43 16.40
CA ASN A 261 11.64 17.32 16.91
C ASN A 261 10.20 17.78 17.21
N THR A 262 9.33 17.72 16.21
CA THR A 262 7.88 18.00 16.27
C THR A 262 7.07 16.99 17.09
N GLY A 263 7.69 15.92 17.57
CA GLY A 263 7.05 14.90 18.41
C GLY A 263 6.98 15.30 19.88
N SER A 264 6.34 14.43 20.68
CA SER A 264 6.13 14.63 22.12
C SER A 264 7.18 13.95 23.01
N GLU A 265 8.13 13.21 22.44
CA GLU A 265 9.17 12.46 23.16
C GLU A 265 10.58 12.80 22.64
N THR A 266 11.62 12.53 23.43
CA THR A 266 13.02 12.69 22.99
C THR A 266 13.34 11.72 21.86
N LEU A 267 13.83 12.25 20.74
CA LEU A 267 14.20 11.51 19.54
C LEU A 267 15.71 11.19 19.54
N ASP A 268 16.09 9.93 19.34
CA ASP A 268 17.48 9.52 19.12
C ASP A 268 17.78 9.51 17.61
N ILE A 269 18.59 10.46 17.16
CA ILE A 269 19.02 10.58 15.75
C ILE A 269 20.44 10.08 15.53
N SER A 270 20.99 9.32 16.47
CA SER A 270 22.32 8.72 16.36
C SER A 270 22.46 7.88 15.09
N GLY A 271 23.44 8.20 14.25
CA GLY A 271 23.72 7.47 13.02
C GLY A 271 22.74 7.75 11.88
N TRP A 272 21.78 8.65 12.06
CA TRP A 272 20.92 9.12 10.97
C TRP A 272 21.76 9.90 9.97
N THR A 273 21.40 9.82 8.70
CA THR A 273 22.12 10.49 7.62
C THR A 273 21.29 11.57 6.97
N VAL A 274 21.92 12.70 6.66
CA VAL A 274 21.32 13.78 5.86
C VAL A 274 22.04 13.84 4.52
N SER A 275 21.33 13.89 3.40
CA SER A 275 21.93 13.99 2.07
C SER A 275 21.30 15.06 1.18
N ASP A 276 22.13 15.65 0.31
CA ASP A 276 21.72 16.52 -0.81
C ASP A 276 21.30 15.68 -2.04
N ALA A 277 20.71 16.35 -3.05
CA ALA A 277 20.34 15.68 -4.30
C ALA A 277 21.54 15.15 -5.12
N ALA A 278 22.77 15.59 -4.79
CA ALA A 278 24.01 15.13 -5.40
C ALA A 278 24.65 13.94 -4.65
N GLY A 279 24.01 13.43 -3.60
CA GLY A 279 24.42 12.27 -2.81
C GLY A 279 25.57 12.55 -1.83
N ARG A 280 25.85 13.81 -1.49
CA ARG A 280 26.74 14.13 -0.36
C ARG A 280 26.00 13.84 0.92
N THR A 281 26.64 13.12 1.84
CA THR A 281 25.99 12.64 3.05
C THR A 281 26.72 13.09 4.32
N TYR A 282 25.97 13.57 5.30
CA TYR A 282 26.37 13.74 6.70
C TYR A 282 25.79 12.61 7.54
N THR A 283 26.46 12.24 8.64
CA THR A 283 25.94 11.25 9.59
C THR A 283 26.05 11.81 11.00
N PHE A 284 24.93 11.84 11.73
CA PHE A 284 24.92 12.30 13.11
C PHE A 284 25.76 11.39 14.02
N PRO A 285 26.60 11.96 14.90
CA PRO A 285 27.40 11.19 15.85
C PRO A 285 26.56 10.33 16.78
N SER A 286 27.16 9.27 17.33
CA SER A 286 26.49 8.43 18.32
C SER A 286 26.20 9.19 19.62
N GLY A 287 25.02 8.94 20.18
CA GLY A 287 24.52 9.64 21.37
C GLY A 287 23.83 10.97 21.08
N THR A 288 23.55 11.28 19.81
CA THR A 288 22.82 12.50 19.43
C THR A 288 21.32 12.30 19.69
N THR A 289 20.77 13.10 20.59
CA THR A 289 19.36 13.05 20.98
C THR A 289 18.75 14.45 20.92
N LEU A 290 17.46 14.53 20.62
CA LEU A 290 16.73 15.77 20.45
C LEU A 290 15.43 15.71 21.26
N ASP A 291 15.32 16.51 22.33
CA ASP A 291 14.11 16.55 23.16
C ASP A 291 12.88 17.02 22.36
N ALA A 292 11.68 16.71 22.85
CA ALA A 292 10.43 17.17 22.24
C ALA A 292 10.39 18.71 22.09
N GLY A 293 10.13 19.19 20.88
CA GLY A 293 10.15 20.61 20.50
C GLY A 293 11.54 21.24 20.45
N ALA A 294 12.62 20.47 20.61
CA ALA A 294 13.98 20.98 20.47
C ALA A 294 14.41 20.99 19.00
N THR A 295 15.34 21.88 18.67
CA THR A 295 15.92 22.02 17.34
C THR A 295 17.41 21.72 17.33
N VAL A 296 17.91 21.23 16.20
CA VAL A 296 19.33 21.03 15.93
C VAL A 296 19.71 21.67 14.60
N ASN A 297 20.85 22.35 14.57
CA ASN A 297 21.40 22.98 13.37
C ASN A 297 22.48 22.08 12.77
N LEU A 298 22.40 21.82 11.46
CA LEU A 298 23.46 21.20 10.69
C LEU A 298 24.09 22.24 9.77
N HIS A 299 25.27 22.72 10.14
CA HIS A 299 26.07 23.66 9.35
C HIS A 299 26.91 22.93 8.31
N THR A 300 27.01 23.49 7.11
CA THR A 300 27.86 22.93 6.05
C THR A 300 29.35 23.01 6.36
N GLY A 301 29.80 24.11 6.95
CA GLY A 301 31.23 24.38 7.17
C GLY A 301 31.83 23.60 8.35
N THR A 302 32.93 24.14 8.89
CA THR A 302 33.69 23.50 9.99
C THR A 302 33.39 24.16 11.33
N GLY A 303 33.42 23.36 12.39
CA GLY A 303 33.21 23.82 13.76
C GLY A 303 33.48 22.73 14.78
N THR A 304 32.98 22.91 16.00
CA THR A 304 33.03 21.89 17.06
C THR A 304 31.60 21.57 17.45
N ASP A 305 31.20 20.31 17.26
CA ASP A 305 29.84 19.87 17.56
C ASP A 305 29.48 20.17 19.02
N THR A 306 28.26 20.65 19.20
CA THR A 306 27.60 20.85 20.49
C THR A 306 26.33 20.00 20.55
N SER A 307 25.54 20.14 21.60
CA SER A 307 24.23 19.50 21.71
C SER A 307 23.18 20.06 20.75
N THR A 308 23.40 21.24 20.17
CA THR A 308 22.43 21.93 19.29
C THR A 308 22.99 22.26 17.91
N ASP A 309 24.31 22.16 17.72
CA ASP A 309 24.98 22.60 16.50
C ASP A 309 25.97 21.54 16.05
N TYR A 310 25.81 21.08 14.83
CA TYR A 310 26.64 20.06 14.19
C TYR A 310 27.26 20.61 12.93
N TYR A 311 28.50 20.19 12.62
CA TYR A 311 29.27 20.73 11.51
C TYR A 311 29.66 19.61 10.55
N TRP A 312 29.22 19.72 9.30
CA TRP A 312 29.53 18.75 8.25
C TRP A 312 31.05 18.71 7.94
N GLY A 313 31.73 19.84 8.13
CA GLY A 313 33.14 19.98 7.84
C GLY A 313 33.44 20.03 6.34
N SER A 314 32.45 20.40 5.53
CA SER A 314 32.62 20.54 4.09
C SER A 314 33.52 21.73 3.75
N GLY A 315 34.34 21.57 2.72
CA GLY A 315 35.15 22.66 2.14
C GLY A 315 34.43 23.42 1.01
N SER A 316 33.17 23.11 0.76
CA SER A 316 32.33 23.71 -0.28
C SER A 316 30.86 23.73 0.16
N ALA A 317 30.07 24.63 -0.44
CA ALA A 317 28.62 24.66 -0.28
C ALA A 317 27.98 23.30 -0.62
N ILE A 318 26.91 22.96 0.08
CA ILE A 318 26.16 21.69 -0.06
C ILE A 318 24.74 21.96 -0.57
N TRP A 319 24.14 23.06 -0.16
CA TRP A 319 22.74 23.42 -0.32
C TRP A 319 22.57 24.44 -1.44
N ASN A 320 22.02 24.02 -2.58
CA ASN A 320 21.93 24.91 -3.75
C ASN A 320 20.89 26.04 -3.58
N ASN A 321 21.30 27.30 -3.72
CA ASN A 321 20.43 28.49 -3.60
C ASN A 321 19.30 28.53 -4.66
N GLY A 322 19.41 27.75 -5.75
CA GLY A 322 18.37 27.57 -6.76
C GLY A 322 17.36 26.46 -6.47
N GLY A 323 17.51 25.79 -5.33
CA GLY A 323 16.70 24.66 -4.85
C GLY A 323 17.50 23.35 -4.81
N ASP A 324 17.22 22.55 -3.78
CA ASP A 324 17.85 21.26 -3.51
C ASP A 324 16.85 20.31 -2.84
N THR A 325 17.23 19.03 -2.68
CA THR A 325 16.43 18.06 -1.92
C THR A 325 17.22 17.58 -0.70
N ILE A 326 16.62 17.77 0.47
CA ILE A 326 17.12 17.28 1.75
C ILE A 326 16.47 15.93 2.00
N THR A 327 17.26 14.87 2.00
CA THR A 327 16.80 13.54 2.39
C THR A 327 17.45 13.16 3.71
N VAL A 328 16.66 12.92 4.76
CA VAL A 328 17.13 12.33 6.01
C VAL A 328 16.73 10.88 6.04
N VAL A 329 17.69 10.01 6.33
CA VAL A 329 17.50 8.56 6.45
C VAL A 329 17.91 8.15 7.86
N ASP A 330 17.06 7.38 8.53
CA ASP A 330 17.35 6.87 9.86
C ASP A 330 18.39 5.73 9.85
N ASN A 331 18.74 5.23 11.03
CA ASN A 331 19.71 4.13 11.17
C ASN A 331 19.20 2.76 10.66
N THR A 332 17.93 2.65 10.27
CA THR A 332 17.33 1.46 9.65
C THR A 332 17.33 1.52 8.12
N GLY A 333 17.64 2.69 7.55
CA GLY A 333 17.60 2.94 6.11
C GLY A 333 16.28 3.53 5.62
N ALA A 334 15.37 3.93 6.50
CA ALA A 334 14.10 4.55 6.14
C ALA A 334 14.26 6.07 5.96
N VAL A 335 13.69 6.63 4.89
CA VAL A 335 13.62 8.08 4.68
C VAL A 335 12.62 8.68 5.67
N VAL A 336 13.08 9.53 6.57
CA VAL A 336 12.28 10.17 7.63
C VAL A 336 11.95 11.63 7.33
N VAL A 337 12.73 12.27 6.46
CA VAL A 337 12.47 13.60 5.90
C VAL A 337 12.86 13.53 4.43
N GLU A 338 11.97 13.99 3.54
CA GLU A 338 12.32 14.33 2.16
C GLU A 338 11.68 15.67 1.84
N GLU A 339 12.49 16.71 1.68
CA GLU A 339 12.02 18.08 1.48
C GLU A 339 12.78 18.77 0.37
N THR A 340 12.05 19.37 -0.56
CA THR A 340 12.59 20.21 -1.62
C THR A 340 12.20 21.67 -1.35
N TYR A 341 13.16 22.58 -1.46
CA TYR A 341 12.97 24.02 -1.27
C TYR A 341 13.43 24.82 -2.50
#